data_AF-A0A6L3IKT2-F1
#
_entry.id   AF-A0A6L3IKT2-F1
#
_cell.length_a   1.000
_cell.length_b   1.000
_cell.length_c   1.000
_cell.angle_alpha   90.00
_cell.angle_beta   90.00
_cell.angle_gamma   90.00
#
_symmetry.space_group_name_H-M   'P 1'
#
loop_
_entity.id
_entity.type
_entity.pdbx_description
1 polymer ?
#
loop_
_entity_poly.entity_id
_entity_poly.type
_entity_poly.pdbx_seq_one_letter_code
_entity_poly.pdbx_strand_id
1 'polypeptide(L)'
;METIAPIEDLAQVATRWQDTMLSLEKEYEQEPEVLKIGGVPIGTLGNFSASIGKAKSKKTFNVSAMVAAALSGKEVLNYTTDFPEGKNRILYIDTEQSQNHCMIVMHRIMQLAELPANEDCDRFYFLALRKFNPKERLAIIDDAISQIDGLGFVVIDGIRDLVYDIN
;
A
#
# COMPACT_ATOMS: atom_id res chain seq x y z
N MET A 1 8.54 3.57 -22.99
CA MET A 1 8.43 2.12 -23.26
C MET A 1 9.56 1.45 -22.49
N GLU A 2 9.32 1.18 -21.21
CA GLU A 2 10.22 0.26 -20.49
C GLU A 2 9.87 -1.15 -20.94
N THR A 3 10.88 -1.84 -21.47
CA THR A 3 10.82 -3.24 -21.83
C THR A 3 10.51 -4.05 -20.59
N ILE A 4 9.40 -4.79 -20.61
CA ILE A 4 9.13 -5.89 -19.69
C ILE A 4 10.41 -6.72 -19.66
N ALA A 5 11.08 -6.80 -18.51
CA ALA A 5 12.26 -7.62 -18.35
C ALA A 5 11.92 -9.03 -18.84
N PRO A 6 12.79 -9.69 -19.64
CA PRO A 6 12.50 -11.04 -20.10
C PRO A 6 12.22 -11.91 -18.88
N ILE A 7 11.22 -12.80 -18.96
CA ILE A 7 11.04 -13.84 -17.96
C ILE A 7 12.32 -14.68 -18.00
N GLU A 8 13.24 -14.44 -17.06
CA GLU A 8 14.49 -15.18 -16.95
C GLU A 8 14.16 -16.65 -16.71
N ASP A 9 14.89 -17.53 -17.39
CA ASP A 9 14.79 -18.98 -17.18
C ASP A 9 15.03 -19.29 -15.70
N LEU A 10 14.05 -19.92 -15.04
CA LEU A 10 14.12 -20.25 -13.61
C LEU A 10 15.37 -21.08 -13.27
N ALA A 11 15.86 -21.89 -14.21
CA ALA A 11 17.10 -22.65 -14.02
C ALA A 11 18.33 -21.74 -13.93
N GLN A 12 18.35 -20.62 -14.67
CA GLN A 12 19.44 -19.64 -14.63
C GLN A 12 19.36 -18.80 -13.35
N VAL A 13 18.16 -18.37 -12.94
CA VAL A 13 17.96 -17.62 -11.69
C VAL A 13 18.39 -18.44 -10.47
N ALA A 14 18.09 -19.75 -10.45
CA ALA A 14 18.45 -20.63 -9.35
C ALA A 14 19.97 -20.70 -9.08
N THR A 15 20.81 -20.47 -10.09
CA THR A 15 22.28 -20.48 -9.94
C THR A 15 22.85 -19.20 -9.31
N ARG A 16 22.03 -18.17 -9.06
CA ARG A 16 22.47 -16.89 -8.48
C ARG A 16 22.38 -16.85 -6.96
N TRP A 17 22.08 -17.96 -6.29
CA TRP A 17 21.87 -17.97 -4.83
C TRP A 17 23.10 -17.50 -4.06
N GLN A 18 24.33 -17.73 -4.57
CA GLN A 18 25.54 -17.20 -3.95
C GLN A 18 25.58 -15.67 -3.92
N ASP A 19 25.03 -14.99 -4.95
CA ASP A 19 24.93 -13.52 -5.00
C ASP A 19 23.94 -12.97 -3.95
N THR A 20 23.03 -13.82 -3.45
CA THR A 20 22.03 -13.44 -2.45
C THR A 20 22.52 -13.67 -1.01
N MET A 21 23.70 -14.27 -0.82
CA MET A 21 24.25 -14.53 0.50
C MET A 21 24.66 -13.24 1.20
N LEU A 22 24.08 -13.02 2.39
CA LEU A 22 24.52 -11.94 3.27
C LEU A 22 25.90 -12.26 3.86
N SER A 23 26.76 -11.25 3.89
CA SER A 23 28.01 -11.26 4.66
C SER A 23 27.87 -10.39 5.91
N LEU A 24 28.38 -10.89 7.05
CA LEU A 24 28.49 -10.14 8.31
C LEU A 24 29.55 -9.03 8.25
N GLU A 25 30.41 -9.04 7.23
CA GLU A 25 31.46 -8.04 7.02
C GLU A 25 30.96 -6.83 6.23
N LYS A 26 29.71 -6.86 5.75
CA LYS A 26 29.09 -5.78 5.00
C LYS A 26 28.10 -5.02 5.86
N GLU A 27 28.05 -3.71 5.65
CA GLU A 27 26.95 -2.87 6.13
C GLU A 27 25.83 -2.87 5.08
N TYR A 28 24.59 -2.96 5.56
CA TYR A 28 23.38 -2.86 4.73
C TYR A 28 22.61 -1.62 5.19
N GLU A 29 22.28 -0.75 4.25
CA GLU A 29 21.50 0.45 4.55
C GLU A 29 20.08 0.07 4.96
N GLN A 30 19.60 0.66 6.05
CA GLN A 30 18.22 0.50 6.48
C GLN A 30 17.31 1.31 5.56
N GLU A 31 16.20 0.72 5.14
CA GLU A 31 15.22 1.43 4.32
C GLU A 31 14.56 2.58 5.10
N PRO A 32 14.23 3.71 4.42
CA PRO A 32 13.60 4.84 5.07
C PRO A 32 12.33 4.48 5.84
N GLU A 33 12.23 4.91 7.10
CA GLU A 33 11.06 4.72 7.96
C GLU A 33 9.96 5.74 7.60
N VAL A 34 8.98 5.31 6.80
CA VAL A 34 7.98 6.22 6.21
C VAL A 34 6.66 6.30 6.99
N LEU A 35 6.37 5.34 7.85
CA LEU A 35 5.14 5.30 8.66
C LEU A 35 5.45 4.89 10.10
N LYS A 36 5.01 5.71 11.05
CA LYS A 36 5.25 5.51 12.50
C LYS A 36 3.95 5.62 13.28
N ILE A 37 3.89 4.96 14.43
CA ILE A 37 2.85 5.14 15.44
C ILE A 37 3.49 5.50 16.79
N GLY A 38 3.18 6.68 17.32
CA GLY A 38 3.79 7.16 18.58
C GLY A 38 5.33 7.16 18.53
N GLY A 39 5.92 7.45 17.37
CA GLY A 39 7.36 7.43 17.12
C GLY A 39 7.95 6.05 16.81
N VAL A 40 7.19 4.97 16.93
CA VAL A 40 7.65 3.61 16.60
C VAL A 40 7.43 3.31 15.12
N PRO A 41 8.47 2.95 14.35
CA PRO A 41 8.34 2.57 12.95
C PRO A 41 7.48 1.32 12.75
N ILE A 42 6.53 1.39 11.81
CA ILE A 42 5.64 0.27 11.44
C ILE A 42 5.59 0.02 9.93
N GLY A 43 6.22 0.89 9.14
CA GLY A 43 6.38 0.72 7.70
C GLY A 43 7.65 1.43 7.23
N THR A 44 8.47 0.70 6.48
CA THR A 44 9.62 1.22 5.76
C THR A 44 9.35 1.20 4.26
N LEU A 45 10.00 2.09 3.50
CA LEU A 45 9.81 2.17 2.06
C LEU A 45 10.27 0.88 1.37
N GLY A 46 9.46 0.38 0.43
CA GLY A 46 9.76 -0.85 -0.33
C GLY A 46 9.39 -2.16 0.38
N ASN A 47 8.95 -2.10 1.64
CA ASN A 47 8.56 -3.27 2.42
C ASN A 47 7.04 -3.40 2.56
N PHE A 48 6.59 -4.63 2.85
CA PHE A 48 5.19 -4.94 3.12
C PHE A 48 4.93 -5.00 4.63
N SER A 49 3.84 -4.37 5.06
CA SER A 49 3.31 -4.50 6.42
C SER A 49 1.90 -5.08 6.37
N ALA A 50 1.56 -5.96 7.32
CA ALA A 50 0.25 -6.59 7.40
C ALA A 50 -0.49 -6.19 8.68
N SER A 51 -1.72 -5.68 8.52
CA SER A 51 -2.63 -5.37 9.63
C SER A 51 -3.65 -6.50 9.79
N ILE A 52 -3.44 -7.36 10.78
CA ILE A 52 -4.30 -8.52 11.06
C ILE A 52 -5.25 -8.25 12.24
N GLY A 53 -6.38 -8.95 12.25
CA GLY A 53 -7.36 -8.82 13.32
C GLY A 53 -8.67 -9.52 13.00
N LYS A 54 -9.46 -9.80 14.03
CA LYS A 54 -10.78 -10.44 13.89
C LYS A 54 -11.71 -9.63 12.97
N ALA A 55 -12.75 -10.28 12.46
CA ALA A 55 -13.81 -9.56 11.75
C ALA A 55 -14.38 -8.44 12.66
N LYS A 56 -14.68 -7.29 12.07
CA LYS A 56 -15.20 -6.09 12.78
C LYS A 56 -14.26 -5.51 13.85
N SER A 57 -12.96 -5.85 13.84
CA SER A 57 -11.96 -5.31 14.78
C SER A 57 -11.45 -3.90 14.42
N LYS A 58 -12.21 -3.12 13.63
CA LYS A 58 -11.84 -1.76 13.19
C LYS A 58 -10.57 -1.66 12.33
N LYS A 59 -10.18 -2.72 11.60
CA LYS A 59 -9.01 -2.69 10.69
C LYS A 59 -9.08 -1.56 9.67
N THR A 60 -10.16 -1.50 8.89
CA THR A 60 -10.40 -0.42 7.90
C THR A 60 -10.33 0.97 8.54
N PHE A 61 -10.83 1.14 9.76
CA PHE A 61 -10.72 2.42 10.49
C PHE A 61 -9.26 2.76 10.83
N ASN A 62 -8.50 1.78 11.31
CA ASN A 62 -7.08 1.94 11.61
C ASN A 62 -6.27 2.31 10.36
N VAL A 63 -6.51 1.60 9.25
CA VAL A 63 -5.88 1.88 7.95
C VAL A 63 -6.31 3.23 7.41
N SER A 64 -7.57 3.64 7.61
CA SER A 64 -8.05 4.98 7.24
C SER A 64 -7.24 6.08 7.94
N ALA A 65 -6.87 5.87 9.21
CA ALA A 65 -6.05 6.82 9.96
C ALA A 65 -4.62 6.94 9.43
N MET A 66 -3.99 5.80 9.07
CA MET A 66 -2.67 5.79 8.44
C MET A 66 -2.67 6.56 7.10
N VAL A 67 -3.70 6.32 6.27
CA VAL A 67 -3.84 7.00 4.98
C VAL A 67 -4.11 8.49 5.17
N ALA A 68 -4.91 8.86 6.16
CA ALA A 68 -5.14 10.26 6.49
C ALA A 68 -3.87 10.99 6.98
N ALA A 69 -3.05 10.34 7.81
CA ALA A 69 -1.73 10.86 8.19
C ALA A 69 -0.84 11.08 6.96
N ALA A 70 -0.79 10.08 6.07
CA ALA A 70 -0.04 10.14 4.83
C ALA A 70 -0.51 11.26 3.88
N LEU A 71 -1.82 11.48 3.77
CA LEU A 71 -2.39 12.54 2.94
C LEU A 71 -2.13 13.93 3.51
N SER A 72 -2.34 14.11 4.81
CA SER A 72 -2.26 15.41 5.48
C SER A 72 -0.82 15.86 5.75
N GLY A 73 0.13 14.92 5.89
CA GLY A 73 1.48 15.20 6.40
C GLY A 73 1.48 15.58 7.89
N LYS A 74 0.35 15.41 8.58
CA LYS A 74 0.18 15.71 10.02
C LYS A 74 0.07 14.42 10.81
N GLU A 75 0.16 14.54 12.14
CA GLU A 75 -0.18 13.44 13.02
C GLU A 75 -1.70 13.18 13.02
N VAL A 76 -2.12 11.94 12.70
CA VAL A 76 -3.52 11.52 12.76
C VAL A 76 -3.61 10.25 13.61
N LEU A 77 -4.30 10.32 14.75
CA LEU A 77 -4.45 9.21 15.71
C LEU A 77 -3.10 8.53 16.05
N ASN A 78 -2.08 9.36 16.37
CA ASN A 78 -0.69 8.98 16.65
C ASN A 78 0.09 8.43 15.46
N TYR A 79 -0.49 8.36 14.26
CA TYR A 79 0.24 8.02 13.05
C TYR A 79 0.93 9.25 12.48
N THR A 80 2.22 9.12 12.18
CA THR A 80 3.00 10.13 11.45
C THR A 80 3.66 9.48 10.23
N THR A 81 3.96 10.31 9.23
CA THR A 81 4.58 9.84 7.99
C THR A 81 5.72 10.76 7.57
N ASP A 82 6.70 10.18 6.89
CA ASP A 82 7.90 10.86 6.40
C ASP A 82 8.34 10.24 5.07
N PHE A 83 7.57 10.51 4.01
CA PHE A 83 7.86 9.99 2.68
C PHE A 83 8.96 10.81 2.00
N PRO A 84 9.86 10.16 1.22
CA PRO A 84 10.81 10.89 0.39
C PRO A 84 10.14 11.86 -0.57
N GLU A 85 10.90 12.86 -1.02
CA GLU A 85 10.42 13.84 -1.99
C GLU A 85 9.89 13.14 -3.26
N GLY A 86 8.73 13.59 -3.75
CA GLY A 86 8.06 13.01 -4.91
C GLY A 86 7.31 11.70 -4.64
N LYS A 87 7.33 11.15 -3.40
CA LYS A 87 6.62 9.91 -3.03
C LYS A 87 5.39 10.18 -2.14
N ASN A 88 4.58 11.17 -2.51
CA ASN A 88 3.45 11.64 -1.70
C ASN A 88 2.06 11.27 -2.24
N ARG A 89 1.99 10.41 -3.27
CA ARG A 89 0.73 9.86 -3.79
C ARG A 89 0.39 8.53 -3.13
N ILE A 90 -0.90 8.31 -2.93
CA ILE A 90 -1.42 7.20 -2.13
C ILE A 90 -2.51 6.45 -2.90
N LEU A 91 -2.41 5.13 -2.94
CA LEU A 91 -3.36 4.24 -3.59
C LEU A 91 -4.04 3.36 -2.53
N TYR A 92 -5.35 3.49 -2.38
CA TYR A 92 -6.18 2.61 -1.57
C TYR A 92 -6.95 1.66 -2.47
N ILE A 93 -6.85 0.37 -2.20
CA ILE A 93 -7.57 -0.69 -2.92
C ILE A 93 -8.45 -1.43 -1.92
N ASP A 94 -9.76 -1.46 -2.17
CA ASP A 94 -10.73 -2.24 -1.40
C ASP A 94 -11.24 -3.39 -2.27
N THR A 95 -11.08 -4.63 -1.81
CA THR A 95 -11.54 -5.83 -2.53
C THR A 95 -12.77 -6.48 -1.92
N GLU A 96 -13.18 -6.07 -0.71
CA GLU A 96 -14.21 -6.73 0.10
C GLU A 96 -15.57 -6.03 0.03
N GLN A 97 -15.59 -4.70 -0.16
CA GLN A 97 -16.74 -3.86 0.11
C GLN A 97 -17.45 -3.33 -1.14
N SER A 98 -18.71 -2.93 -0.99
CA SER A 98 -19.47 -2.29 -2.07
C SER A 98 -18.99 -0.86 -2.31
N GLN A 99 -19.28 -0.30 -3.49
CA GLN A 99 -18.89 1.08 -3.83
C GLN A 99 -19.41 2.12 -2.83
N ASN A 100 -20.65 1.97 -2.33
CA ASN A 100 -21.21 2.88 -1.33
C ASN A 100 -20.38 2.85 -0.03
N HIS A 101 -19.98 1.65 0.43
CA HIS A 101 -19.13 1.53 1.62
C HIS A 101 -17.73 2.11 1.38
N CYS A 102 -17.16 1.91 0.19
CA CYS A 102 -15.89 2.52 -0.21
C CYS A 102 -15.98 4.06 -0.14
N MET A 103 -17.08 4.66 -0.61
CA MET A 103 -17.30 6.10 -0.50
C MET A 103 -17.34 6.58 0.97
N ILE A 104 -17.96 5.82 1.87
CA ILE A 104 -17.98 6.15 3.30
C ILE A 104 -16.55 6.12 3.88
N VAL A 105 -15.73 5.14 3.48
CA VAL A 105 -14.32 5.06 3.90
C VAL A 105 -13.52 6.21 3.33
N MET A 106 -13.65 6.51 2.04
CA MET A 106 -13.00 7.63 1.37
C MET A 106 -13.34 8.96 2.03
N HIS A 107 -14.62 9.26 2.28
CA HIS A 107 -15.01 10.48 3.00
C HIS A 107 -14.41 10.56 4.40
N ARG A 108 -14.37 9.44 5.14
CA ARG A 108 -13.75 9.40 6.47
C ARG A 108 -12.26 9.75 6.41
N ILE A 109 -11.53 9.19 5.44
CA ILE A 109 -10.11 9.47 5.24
C ILE A 109 -9.91 10.96 4.96
N MET A 110 -10.68 11.53 4.03
CA MET A 110 -10.59 12.96 3.69
C MET A 110 -10.87 13.85 4.91
N GLN A 111 -11.90 13.51 5.71
CA GLN A 111 -12.21 14.23 6.95
C GLN A 111 -11.09 14.13 8.00
N LEU A 112 -10.54 12.93 8.22
CA LEU A 112 -9.43 12.73 9.14
C LEU A 112 -8.15 13.44 8.69
N ALA A 113 -7.97 13.61 7.37
CA ALA A 113 -6.86 14.36 6.78
C ALA A 113 -7.09 15.88 6.77
N GLU A 114 -8.26 16.35 7.23
CA GLU A 114 -8.69 17.75 7.15
C GLU A 114 -8.71 18.31 5.72
N LEU A 115 -9.00 17.45 4.73
CA LEU A 115 -9.13 17.81 3.32
C LEU A 115 -10.60 17.95 2.91
N PRO A 116 -10.90 18.72 1.85
CA PRO A 116 -12.25 18.79 1.29
C PRO A 116 -12.81 17.40 0.95
N ALA A 117 -13.99 17.08 1.48
CA ALA A 117 -14.59 15.76 1.31
C ALA A 117 -15.60 15.70 0.14
N ASN A 118 -15.75 16.79 -0.62
CA ASN A 118 -16.70 16.94 -1.73
C ASN A 118 -16.02 17.07 -3.11
N GLU A 119 -14.70 16.93 -3.15
CA GLU A 119 -13.88 16.97 -4.37
C GLU A 119 -12.77 15.92 -4.28
N ASP A 120 -12.22 15.54 -5.43
CA ASP A 120 -11.12 14.59 -5.50
C ASP A 120 -9.80 15.25 -5.10
N CYS A 121 -8.90 14.47 -4.49
CA CYS A 121 -7.54 14.89 -4.20
C CYS A 121 -6.58 14.28 -5.23
N ASP A 122 -5.81 15.11 -5.93
CA ASP A 122 -4.86 14.69 -6.96
C ASP A 122 -3.79 13.67 -6.48
N ARG A 123 -3.61 13.54 -5.16
CA ARG A 123 -2.66 12.61 -4.55
C ARG A 123 -3.32 11.36 -3.99
N PHE A 124 -4.64 11.22 -4.09
CA PHE A 124 -5.38 10.11 -3.50
C PHE A 124 -6.20 9.33 -4.54
N TYR A 125 -5.86 8.07 -4.72
CA TYR A 125 -6.55 7.15 -5.62
C TYR A 125 -7.25 6.07 -4.81
N PHE A 126 -8.54 5.87 -5.04
CA PHE A 126 -9.34 4.83 -4.35
C PHE A 126 -9.96 3.87 -5.38
N LEU A 127 -9.57 2.61 -5.34
CA LEU A 127 -10.07 1.56 -6.24
C LEU A 127 -11.00 0.61 -5.49
N ALA A 128 -12.29 0.59 -5.86
CA ALA A 128 -13.28 -0.36 -5.36
C ALA A 128 -13.36 -1.59 -6.29
N LEU A 129 -12.67 -2.67 -5.93
CA LEU A 129 -12.43 -3.82 -6.81
C LEU A 129 -13.24 -5.07 -6.48
N ARG A 130 -14.19 -5.01 -5.52
CA ARG A 130 -15.03 -6.15 -5.15
C ARG A 130 -15.73 -6.83 -6.34
N LYS A 131 -16.15 -6.06 -7.35
CA LYS A 131 -16.88 -6.59 -8.52
C LYS A 131 -16.02 -7.45 -9.46
N PHE A 132 -14.70 -7.37 -9.36
CA PHE A 132 -13.77 -8.09 -10.21
C PHE A 132 -13.38 -9.43 -9.58
N ASN A 133 -13.00 -10.40 -10.40
CA ASN A 133 -12.44 -11.66 -9.93
C ASN A 133 -10.96 -11.49 -9.53
N PRO A 134 -10.35 -12.44 -8.78
CA PRO A 134 -8.97 -12.32 -8.33
C PRO A 134 -7.94 -12.01 -9.42
N LYS A 135 -8.04 -12.62 -10.63
CA LYS A 135 -7.10 -12.33 -11.74
C LYS A 135 -7.23 -10.89 -12.24
N GLU A 136 -8.47 -10.44 -12.40
CA GLU A 136 -8.76 -9.06 -12.82
C GLU A 136 -8.29 -8.06 -11.77
N ARG A 137 -8.48 -8.35 -10.47
CA ARG A 137 -7.98 -7.50 -9.38
C ARG A 137 -6.47 -7.34 -9.46
N LEU A 138 -5.74 -8.45 -9.59
CA LEU A 138 -4.28 -8.42 -9.71
C LEU A 138 -3.83 -7.60 -10.93
N ALA A 139 -4.44 -7.80 -12.10
CA ALA A 139 -4.11 -7.05 -13.30
C ALA A 139 -4.37 -5.54 -13.16
N ILE A 140 -5.49 -5.15 -12.53
CA ILE A 140 -5.82 -3.74 -12.29
C ILE A 140 -4.85 -3.12 -11.28
N ILE A 141 -4.49 -3.83 -10.21
CA ILE A 141 -3.56 -3.35 -9.20
C ILE A 141 -2.16 -3.17 -9.79
N ASP A 142 -1.70 -4.13 -10.59
CA ASP A 142 -0.40 -4.10 -11.27
C ASP A 142 -0.28 -2.90 -12.23
N ASP A 143 -1.29 -2.69 -13.07
CA ASP A 143 -1.34 -1.52 -13.96
C ASP A 143 -1.41 -0.21 -13.17
N ALA A 144 -2.25 -0.12 -12.12
CA ALA A 144 -2.36 1.09 -11.31
C ALA A 144 -1.03 1.46 -10.62
N ILE A 145 -0.33 0.48 -10.04
CA ILE A 145 0.98 0.70 -9.41
C ILE A 145 2.02 1.16 -10.44
N SER A 146 1.98 0.61 -11.65
CA SER A 146 2.94 0.91 -12.72
C SER A 146 2.71 2.29 -13.36
N GLN A 147 1.47 2.78 -13.39
CA GLN A 147 1.10 4.02 -14.08
C GLN A 147 1.07 5.25 -13.17
N ILE A 148 0.91 5.08 -11.86
CA ILE A 148 0.84 6.20 -10.92
C ILE A 148 2.25 6.56 -10.44
N ASP A 149 2.85 7.55 -11.11
CA ASP A 149 4.12 8.13 -10.67
C ASP A 149 4.02 8.69 -9.25
N GLY A 150 5.10 8.58 -8.48
CA GLY A 150 5.18 9.17 -7.14
C GLY A 150 4.35 8.47 -6.06
N LEU A 151 3.94 7.21 -6.28
CA LEU A 151 3.37 6.37 -5.24
C LEU A 151 4.37 6.15 -4.09
N GLY A 152 3.99 6.57 -2.89
CA GLY A 152 4.72 6.32 -1.65
C GLY A 152 4.02 5.35 -0.70
N PHE A 153 2.70 5.20 -0.80
CA PHE A 153 1.94 4.30 0.06
C PHE A 153 0.80 3.62 -0.71
N VAL A 154 0.76 2.28 -0.60
CA VAL A 154 -0.28 1.44 -1.19
C VAL A 154 -0.96 0.66 -0.08
N VAL A 155 -2.29 0.69 -0.07
CA VAL A 155 -3.13 -0.07 0.85
C VAL A 155 -3.95 -1.07 0.05
N ILE A 156 -3.93 -2.33 0.48
CA ILE A 156 -4.82 -3.38 -0.01
C ILE A 156 -5.67 -3.88 1.16
N ASP A 157 -6.91 -3.38 1.25
CA ASP A 157 -7.89 -3.82 2.24
C ASP A 157 -8.64 -5.04 1.69
N GLY A 158 -8.25 -6.22 2.20
CA GLY A 158 -8.77 -7.52 1.76
C GLY A 158 -7.78 -8.37 0.95
N ILE A 159 -6.50 -8.39 1.31
CA ILE A 159 -5.46 -9.15 0.58
C ILE A 159 -5.83 -10.62 0.26
N ARG A 160 -6.60 -11.28 1.14
CA ARG A 160 -7.08 -12.66 0.94
C ARG A 160 -7.90 -12.82 -0.34
N ASP A 161 -8.65 -11.79 -0.71
CA ASP A 161 -9.53 -11.78 -1.86
C ASP A 161 -8.77 -11.64 -3.20
N LEU A 162 -7.45 -11.48 -3.16
CA LEU A 162 -6.59 -11.50 -4.36
C LEU A 162 -6.16 -12.92 -4.79
N VAL A 163 -6.40 -13.93 -3.97
CA VAL A 163 -6.03 -15.32 -4.27
C VAL A 163 -7.25 -16.22 -4.31
N TYR A 164 -7.25 -17.22 -5.20
CA TYR A 164 -8.32 -18.23 -5.24
C TYR A 164 -8.18 -19.29 -4.15
N ASP A 165 -6.94 -19.54 -3.71
CA ASP A 165 -6.62 -20.49 -2.66
C ASP A 165 -5.52 -19.90 -1.76
N ILE A 166 -5.59 -20.21 -0.48
CA ILE A 166 -4.67 -19.79 0.57
C ILE A 166 -3.95 -21.00 1.18
N ASN A 167 -4.20 -22.20 0.64
CA ASN A 167 -3.69 -23.48 1.10
C ASN A 167 -2.55 -24.00 0.22
#